data_AF-A0AA49JEN2-F1
#
_entry.id   AF-A0AA49JEN2-F1
#
_cell.length_a   1.000
_cell.length_b   1.000
_cell.length_c   1.000
_cell.angle_alpha   90.00
_cell.angle_beta   90.00
_cell.angle_gamma   90.00
#
_symmetry.space_group_name_H-M   'P 1'
#
loop_
_entity.id
_entity.type
_entity.pdbx_description
1 polymer ?
#
loop_
_entity_poly.entity_id
_entity_poly.type
_entity_poly.pdbx_seq_one_letter_code
_entity_poly.pdbx_strand_id
1 'polypeptide(L)'
;MVGVFAAHQKNIGIAAWQKWPAPGDKIDAIRISEYAFRYADQATIWQPERQTISKLRQLVSLRKRLLNAKNALKVPLGEVVNFQDRKLQKEMEKLNIKPIEALEKQIAEVEKKIKVLIKEAYAARTTLLSICLIWLLR
;
A
#
# COMPACT_ATOMS: atom_id res chain seq x y z
N MET A 1 -1.91 12.53 -5.83
CA MET A 1 -3.35 12.80 -6.04
C MET A 1 -3.67 14.31 -6.02
N VAL A 2 -2.77 15.17 -6.53
CA VAL A 2 -2.98 16.64 -6.59
C VAL A 2 -3.12 17.14 -8.05
N GLY A 3 -2.91 16.26 -9.04
CA GLY A 3 -2.82 16.65 -10.45
C GLY A 3 -4.12 16.69 -11.25
N VAL A 4 -5.24 16.18 -10.74
CA VAL A 4 -6.51 16.13 -11.49
C VAL A 4 -7.40 17.36 -11.24
N PHE A 5 -7.28 18.00 -10.08
CA PHE A 5 -7.98 19.26 -9.79
C PHE A 5 -7.41 20.45 -10.59
N ALA A 6 -6.10 20.47 -10.85
CA ALA A 6 -5.46 21.59 -11.54
C ALA A 6 -5.74 21.64 -13.05
N ALA A 7 -6.04 20.49 -13.69
CA ALA A 7 -6.21 20.44 -15.14
C ALA A 7 -7.57 20.98 -15.60
N HIS A 8 -8.63 20.84 -14.79
CA HIS A 8 -9.96 21.39 -15.11
C HIS A 8 -10.08 22.89 -14.77
N GLN A 9 -9.12 23.44 -14.02
CA GLN A 9 -9.10 24.85 -13.63
C GLN A 9 -8.70 25.78 -14.78
N LYS A 10 -8.15 25.26 -15.89
CA LYS A 10 -7.64 26.07 -17.01
C LYS A 10 -8.69 26.56 -18.01
N ASN A 11 -9.90 25.97 -18.05
CA ASN A 11 -10.98 26.39 -18.97
C ASN A 11 -12.06 27.27 -18.32
N ILE A 12 -12.03 27.41 -17.00
CA ILE A 12 -12.85 28.38 -16.27
C ILE A 12 -11.95 29.58 -16.05
N GLY A 13 -12.17 30.62 -16.85
CA GLY A 13 -11.42 31.87 -16.79
C GLY A 13 -11.18 32.30 -15.34
N ILE A 14 -9.96 32.74 -15.06
CA ILE A 14 -9.45 33.13 -13.74
C ILE A 14 -10.36 34.19 -13.06
N ALA A 15 -11.25 34.85 -13.81
CA ALA A 15 -12.26 35.78 -13.31
C ALA A 15 -13.39 35.16 -12.44
N ALA A 16 -13.61 33.83 -12.48
CA ALA A 16 -14.72 33.20 -11.74
C ALA A 16 -14.36 32.79 -10.29
N TRP A 17 -13.07 32.76 -9.94
CA TRP A 17 -12.60 32.32 -8.62
C TRP A 17 -12.62 33.44 -7.56
N GLN A 18 -12.98 34.66 -7.95
CA GLN A 18 -12.91 35.85 -7.10
C GLN A 18 -14.23 36.21 -6.40
N LYS A 19 -15.32 35.46 -6.69
CA LYS A 19 -16.68 35.74 -6.18
C LYS A 19 -17.31 34.51 -5.53
N TRP A 20 -16.57 33.79 -4.70
CA TRP A 20 -17.09 32.64 -3.98
C TRP A 20 -17.38 33.03 -2.52
N PRO A 21 -18.63 32.91 -2.03
CA PRO A 21 -18.93 33.18 -0.63
C PRO A 21 -18.17 32.19 0.27
N ALA A 22 -17.82 32.65 1.46
CA ALA A 22 -17.03 31.90 2.43
C ALA A 22 -17.59 30.47 2.64
N PRO A 23 -16.71 29.45 2.77
CA PRO A 23 -17.13 28.08 3.02
C PRO A 23 -17.91 28.01 4.33
N GLY A 24 -18.94 27.18 4.34
CA GLY A 24 -19.86 27.02 5.46
C GLY A 24 -20.70 25.77 5.24
N ASP A 25 -20.95 25.01 6.30
CA ASP A 25 -21.45 23.63 6.21
C ASP A 25 -22.70 23.47 5.35
N LYS A 26 -23.62 24.44 5.39
CA LYS A 26 -24.84 24.44 4.56
C LYS A 26 -24.53 24.63 3.08
N ILE A 27 -23.66 25.57 2.76
CA ILE A 27 -23.31 25.90 1.38
C ILE A 27 -22.47 24.76 0.79
N ASP A 28 -21.58 24.16 1.58
CA ASP A 28 -20.77 23.03 1.14
C ASP A 28 -21.59 21.74 1.00
N ALA A 29 -22.60 21.52 1.85
CA ALA A 29 -23.55 20.41 1.67
C ALA A 29 -24.34 20.51 0.36
N ILE A 30 -24.82 21.71 -0.01
CA ILE A 30 -25.52 21.94 -1.28
C ILE A 30 -24.59 21.63 -2.44
N ARG A 31 -23.34 22.13 -2.41
CA ARG A 31 -22.35 21.89 -3.46
C ARG A 31 -21.99 20.41 -3.61
N ILE A 32 -21.81 19.70 -2.50
CA ILE A 32 -21.57 18.25 -2.51
C ILE A 32 -22.78 17.53 -3.12
N SER A 33 -24.01 17.95 -2.81
CA SER A 33 -25.23 17.34 -3.36
C SER A 33 -25.36 17.56 -4.88
N GLU A 34 -25.10 18.78 -5.36
CA GLU A 34 -25.15 19.12 -6.78
C GLU A 34 -24.08 18.37 -7.56
N TYR A 35 -22.87 18.28 -7.00
CA TYR A 35 -21.78 17.50 -7.57
C TYR A 35 -22.12 16.01 -7.61
N ALA A 36 -22.61 15.44 -6.50
CA ALA A 36 -22.99 14.04 -6.42
C ALA A 36 -24.10 13.69 -7.43
N PHE A 37 -25.08 14.58 -7.63
CA PHE A 37 -26.14 14.38 -8.61
C PHE A 37 -25.61 14.46 -10.05
N ARG A 38 -24.75 15.44 -10.34
CA ARG A 38 -24.19 15.66 -11.69
C ARG A 38 -23.28 14.53 -12.16
N TYR A 39 -22.59 13.86 -11.25
CA TYR A 39 -21.65 12.77 -11.53
C TYR A 39 -22.15 11.44 -10.95
N ALA A 40 -23.46 11.30 -10.73
CA ALA A 40 -24.07 10.11 -10.17
C ALA A 40 -23.87 8.86 -11.06
N ASP A 41 -23.83 9.07 -12.37
CA ASP A 41 -23.53 8.09 -13.40
C ASP A 41 -22.06 7.62 -13.39
N GLN A 42 -21.16 8.51 -12.97
CA GLN A 42 -19.72 8.25 -12.83
C GLN A 42 -19.36 7.77 -11.41
N ALA A 43 -20.33 7.75 -10.50
CA ALA A 43 -20.14 7.30 -9.14
C ALA A 43 -19.81 5.80 -9.14
N THR A 44 -18.53 5.49 -8.91
CA THR A 44 -18.12 4.10 -8.68
C THR A 44 -18.58 3.70 -7.28
N ILE A 45 -19.50 2.74 -7.19
CA ILE A 45 -19.91 2.15 -5.90
C ILE A 45 -18.64 1.73 -5.15
N TRP A 46 -18.44 2.30 -3.96
CA TRP A 46 -17.35 1.89 -3.09
C TRP A 46 -17.51 0.39 -2.80
N GLN A 47 -16.68 -0.44 -3.44
CA GLN A 47 -16.67 -1.85 -3.17
C GLN A 47 -15.83 -2.07 -1.90
N PRO A 48 -16.38 -2.73 -0.86
CA PRO A 48 -15.61 -3.06 0.33
C PRO A 48 -14.34 -3.80 -0.08
N GLU A 49 -13.23 -3.51 0.60
CA GLU A 49 -11.91 -4.07 0.32
C GLU A 49 -12.04 -5.57 0.05
N ARG A 50 -11.88 -5.96 -1.24
CA ARG A 50 -11.98 -7.36 -1.68
C ARG A 50 -11.17 -8.17 -0.68
N GLN A 51 -11.74 -9.19 -0.04
CA GLN A 51 -11.11 -9.91 1.08
C GLN A 51 -9.64 -10.28 0.80
N THR A 52 -9.30 -10.51 -0.48
CA THR A 52 -7.95 -10.68 -1.02
C THR A 52 -6.98 -9.52 -0.68
N ILE A 53 -7.38 -8.26 -0.83
CA ILE A 53 -6.56 -7.07 -0.54
C ILE A 53 -6.34 -6.94 0.96
N SER A 54 -7.37 -7.18 1.78
CA SER A 54 -7.23 -7.21 3.24
C SER A 54 -6.25 -8.31 3.70
N LYS A 55 -6.38 -9.53 3.14
CA LYS A 55 -5.43 -10.63 3.36
C LYS A 55 -4.01 -10.26 2.94
N LEU A 56 -3.85 -9.63 1.77
CA LEU A 56 -2.56 -9.17 1.28
C LEU A 56 -1.92 -8.14 2.22
N ARG A 57 -2.70 -7.15 2.68
CA ARG A 57 -2.26 -6.14 3.65
C ARG A 57 -1.75 -6.79 4.94
N GLN A 58 -2.47 -7.77 5.46
CA GLN A 58 -2.06 -8.50 6.66
C GLN A 58 -0.75 -9.27 6.46
N LEU A 59 -0.57 -9.95 5.32
CA LEU A 59 0.66 -10.68 5.01
C LEU A 59 1.87 -9.74 4.80
N VAL A 60 1.68 -8.60 4.14
CA VAL A 60 2.73 -7.59 3.99
C VAL A 60 3.14 -7.01 5.34
N SER A 61 2.17 -6.74 6.23
CA SER A 61 2.43 -6.31 7.60
C SER A 61 3.19 -7.37 8.40
N LEU A 62 2.82 -8.65 8.27
CA LEU A 62 3.54 -9.76 8.88
C LEU A 62 4.99 -9.85 8.38
N ARG A 63 5.22 -9.76 7.06
CA ARG A 63 6.57 -9.74 6.47
C ARG A 63 7.42 -8.62 7.06
N LYS A 64 6.88 -7.41 7.18
CA LYS A 64 7.59 -6.26 7.77
C LYS A 64 7.98 -6.54 9.21
N ARG A 65 7.08 -7.10 10.02
CA ARG A 65 7.36 -7.48 11.42
C ARG A 65 8.47 -8.53 11.52
N LEU A 66 8.44 -9.56 10.68
CA LEU A 66 9.49 -10.60 10.65
C LEU A 66 10.85 -10.05 10.24
N LEU A 67 10.90 -9.15 9.25
CA LEU A 67 12.13 -8.47 8.85
C LEU A 67 12.70 -7.61 10.00
N ASN A 68 11.85 -6.88 10.71
CA ASN A 68 12.28 -6.09 11.86
C ASN A 68 12.83 -6.99 12.97
N ALA A 69 12.18 -8.13 13.27
CA ALA A 69 12.68 -9.09 14.26
C ALA A 69 14.04 -9.67 13.85
N LYS A 70 14.23 -10.04 12.57
CA LYS A 70 15.52 -10.49 12.05
C LYS A 70 16.60 -9.42 12.24
N ASN A 71 16.29 -8.18 11.90
CA ASN A 71 17.24 -7.08 12.03
C ASN A 71 17.56 -6.79 13.50
N ALA A 72 16.58 -6.88 14.40
CA ALA A 72 16.79 -6.71 15.84
C ALA A 72 17.77 -7.74 16.42
N LEU A 73 17.84 -8.95 15.85
CA LEU A 73 18.82 -9.97 16.25
C LEU A 73 20.17 -9.79 15.54
N LYS A 74 20.18 -9.38 14.27
CA LYS A 74 21.39 -9.31 13.44
C LYS A 74 22.21 -8.04 13.64
N VAL A 75 21.55 -6.88 13.80
CA VAL A 75 22.22 -5.58 13.89
C VAL A 75 23.12 -5.48 15.13
N PRO A 76 22.66 -5.83 16.35
CA PRO A 76 23.50 -5.76 17.54
C PRO A 76 24.76 -6.61 17.41
N LEU A 77 24.66 -7.80 16.82
CA LEU A 77 25.82 -8.69 16.61
C LEU A 77 26.93 -8.03 15.78
N GLY A 78 26.59 -7.12 14.86
CA GLY A 78 27.57 -6.36 14.07
C GLY A 78 28.14 -5.14 14.80
N GLU A 79 27.39 -4.55 15.73
CA GLU A 79 27.79 -3.34 16.45
C GLU A 79 28.81 -3.64 17.57
N VAL A 80 28.66 -4.78 18.26
CA VAL A 80 29.53 -5.15 19.39
C VAL A 80 30.87 -5.80 18.99
N VAL A 81 31.10 -6.06 17.70
CA VAL A 81 32.30 -6.78 17.17
C VAL A 81 33.61 -6.16 17.66
N ASN A 82 33.64 -4.83 17.78
CA ASN A 82 34.86 -4.08 18.10
C ASN A 82 34.98 -3.72 19.59
N PHE A 83 33.94 -3.95 20.39
CA PHE A 83 33.86 -3.50 21.80
C PHE A 83 33.77 -4.65 22.81
N GLN A 84 33.40 -5.85 22.39
CA GLN A 84 33.19 -7.00 23.27
C GLN A 84 34.30 -8.04 23.14
N ASP A 85 34.46 -8.89 24.17
CA ASP A 85 35.34 -10.06 24.09
C ASP A 85 34.90 -10.98 22.92
N ARG A 86 35.86 -11.30 22.04
CA ARG A 86 35.66 -12.15 20.85
C ARG A 86 35.07 -13.52 21.20
N LYS A 87 35.36 -14.06 22.39
CA LYS A 87 34.80 -15.36 22.81
C LYS A 87 33.29 -15.25 23.07
N LEU A 88 32.88 -14.24 23.82
CA LEU A 88 31.48 -13.97 24.14
C LEU A 88 30.67 -13.62 22.89
N GLN A 89 31.27 -12.84 21.99
CA GLN A 89 30.65 -12.51 20.70
C GLN A 89 30.35 -13.76 19.86
N LYS A 90 31.33 -14.67 19.71
CA LYS A 90 31.13 -15.93 18.95
C LYS A 90 30.05 -16.82 19.56
N GLU A 91 29.90 -16.80 20.88
CA GLU A 91 28.83 -17.53 21.55
C GLU A 91 27.46 -16.93 21.25
N MET A 92 27.34 -15.59 21.32
CA MET A 92 26.11 -14.87 20.96
C MET A 92 25.74 -15.09 19.50
N GLU A 93 26.70 -15.07 18.58
CA GLU A 93 26.49 -15.40 17.16
C GLU A 93 25.94 -16.82 17.01
N LYS A 94 26.57 -17.83 17.65
CA LYS A 94 26.11 -19.22 17.59
C LYS A 94 24.67 -19.40 18.07
N LEU A 95 24.28 -18.71 19.14
CA LEU A 95 22.93 -18.78 19.69
C LEU A 95 21.91 -18.10 18.75
N ASN A 96 22.29 -17.01 18.08
CA ASN A 96 21.41 -16.25 17.20
C ASN A 96 21.29 -16.80 15.77
N ILE A 97 22.19 -17.69 15.31
CA ILE A 97 22.11 -18.31 13.98
C ILE A 97 20.78 -19.04 13.77
N LYS A 98 20.38 -19.92 14.71
CA LYS A 98 19.16 -20.73 14.56
C LYS A 98 17.87 -19.87 14.50
N PRO A 99 17.66 -18.88 15.40
CA PRO A 99 16.54 -17.94 15.28
C PRO A 99 16.52 -17.16 13.96
N ILE A 100 17.68 -16.69 13.49
CA ILE A 100 17.78 -15.93 12.24
C ILE A 100 17.38 -16.80 11.05
N GLU A 101 17.89 -18.03 10.96
CA GLU A 101 17.52 -18.98 9.91
C GLU A 101 16.02 -19.33 9.94
N ALA A 102 15.44 -19.49 11.12
CA ALA A 102 14.00 -19.74 11.28
C ALA A 102 13.18 -18.56 10.77
N LEU A 103 13.58 -17.32 11.09
CA LEU A 103 12.92 -16.11 10.60
C LEU A 103 13.04 -15.96 9.09
N GLU A 104 14.18 -16.30 8.50
CA GLU A 104 14.37 -16.29 7.04
C GLU A 104 13.45 -17.28 6.33
N LYS A 105 13.30 -18.49 6.87
CA LYS A 105 12.36 -19.49 6.34
C LYS A 105 10.92 -18.99 6.40
N GLN A 106 10.51 -18.38 7.51
CA GLN A 106 9.17 -17.82 7.67
C GLN A 106 8.92 -16.66 6.69
N ILE A 107 9.90 -15.76 6.51
CA ILE A 107 9.81 -14.67 5.54
C ILE A 107 9.61 -15.23 4.11
N ALA A 108 10.41 -16.23 3.73
CA ALA A 108 10.28 -16.87 2.42
C ALA A 108 8.91 -17.53 2.21
N GLU A 109 8.33 -18.14 3.25
CA GLU A 109 6.99 -18.72 3.18
C GLU A 109 5.90 -17.64 3.01
N VAL A 110 6.00 -16.54 3.76
CA VAL A 110 5.08 -15.39 3.62
C VAL A 110 5.18 -14.78 2.23
N GLU A 111 6.38 -14.65 1.67
CA GLU A 111 6.57 -14.16 0.30
C GLU A 111 5.98 -15.09 -0.76
N LYS A 112 6.07 -16.41 -0.58
CA LYS A 112 5.38 -17.38 -1.44
C LYS A 112 3.87 -17.19 -1.39
N LYS A 113 3.29 -17.07 -0.18
CA LYS A 113 1.84 -16.83 0.01
C LYS A 113 1.38 -15.54 -0.65
N ILE A 114 2.18 -14.46 -0.53
CA ILE A 114 1.92 -13.19 -1.22
C ILE A 114 1.92 -13.39 -2.75
N LYS A 115 2.92 -14.08 -3.32
CA LYS A 115 2.99 -14.33 -4.77
C LYS A 115 1.80 -15.14 -5.28
N VAL A 116 1.33 -16.13 -4.52
CA VAL A 116 0.15 -16.94 -4.87
C VAL A 116 -1.11 -16.08 -4.89
N LEU A 117 -1.37 -15.31 -3.82
CA LEU A 117 -2.54 -14.42 -3.75
C LEU A 117 -2.56 -13.37 -4.86
N ILE A 118 -1.38 -12.87 -5.22
CA ILE A 118 -1.22 -11.93 -6.34
C ILE A 118 -1.59 -12.61 -7.67
N LYS A 119 -1.09 -13.82 -7.93
CA LYS A 119 -1.43 -14.60 -9.13
C LYS A 119 -2.93 -14.88 -9.23
N GLU A 120 -3.57 -15.29 -8.14
CA GLU A 120 -5.02 -15.52 -8.07
C GLU A 120 -5.80 -14.23 -8.38
N ALA A 121 -5.36 -13.10 -7.83
CA ALA A 121 -5.97 -11.80 -8.09
C ALA A 121 -5.84 -11.34 -9.55
N TYR A 122 -4.71 -11.63 -10.21
CA TYR A 122 -4.51 -11.32 -11.64
C TYR A 122 -5.27 -12.29 -12.56
N ALA A 123 -5.34 -13.59 -12.22
CA ALA A 123 -6.10 -14.59 -12.98
C ALA A 123 -7.61 -14.34 -12.98
N ALA A 124 -8.16 -13.77 -11.90
CA ALA A 124 -9.55 -13.34 -11.85
C ALA A 124 -9.85 -12.05 -12.65
N ARG A 125 -8.81 -11.36 -13.13
CA ARG A 125 -8.92 -10.07 -13.84
C ARG A 125 -8.75 -10.22 -15.36
N THR A 126 -8.23 -11.34 -15.86
CA THR A 126 -8.09 -11.62 -17.31
C THR A 126 -9.41 -11.81 -18.05
N THR A 127 -10.53 -12.06 -17.37
CA THR A 127 -11.88 -12.05 -17.98
C THR A 127 -12.48 -10.65 -18.12
N LEU A 128 -11.94 -9.65 -17.42
CA LEU A 128 -12.40 -8.25 -17.48
C LEU A 128 -11.40 -7.33 -18.20
N LEU A 129 -10.13 -7.73 -18.34
CA LEU A 129 -9.11 -6.98 -19.07
C LEU A 129 -9.08 -7.25 -20.58
N SER A 130 -9.70 -8.33 -21.07
CA SER A 130 -9.84 -8.57 -22.52
C SER A 130 -10.69 -7.49 -23.21
N ILE A 131 -11.60 -6.84 -22.49
CA ILE A 131 -12.37 -5.68 -22.99
C ILE A 131 -11.59 -4.36 -22.80
N CYS A 132 -10.69 -4.27 -21.82
CA CYS A 132 -10.00 -3.03 -21.47
C CYS A 132 -8.66 -2.83 -22.24
N LEU A 133 -7.99 -3.92 -22.63
CA LEU A 133 -6.74 -3.87 -23.42
C LEU A 133 -6.94 -3.35 -24.85
N ILE A 134 -8.17 -3.37 -25.38
CA ILE A 134 -8.52 -2.78 -26.68
C ILE A 134 -8.52 -1.24 -26.63
N TRP A 135 -8.66 -0.64 -25.44
CA TRP A 135 -8.69 0.82 -25.26
C TRP A 135 -7.34 1.48 -24.93
N LEU A 136 -6.28 0.70 -24.67
CA LEU A 136 -4.97 1.25 -24.25
C LEU A 136 -3.82 1.00 -25.24
N LEU A 137 -4.14 0.55 -26.45
CA LEU A 137 -3.23 0.40 -27.60
C LEU A 137 -3.56 1.41 -28.73
N ARG A 138 -4.00 2.60 -28.33
CA ARG A 138 -4.08 3.81 -29.15
C ARG A 138 -3.83 5.04 -28.26
#